data_AF-A0ABD5SE39-F1
#
_entry.id   AF-A0ABD5SE39-F1
#
_cell.length_a   1.000
_cell.length_b   1.000
_cell.length_c   1.000
_cell.angle_alpha   90.00
_cell.angle_beta   90.00
_cell.angle_gamma   90.00
#
_symmetry.space_group_name_H-M   'P 1'
#
loop_
_entity.id
_entity.type
_entity.pdbx_description
1 polymer ?
#
loop_
_entity_poly.entity_id
_entity_poly.type
_entity_poly.pdbx_seq_one_letter_code
_entity_poly.pdbx_strand_id
1 'polypeptide(L)'
;EDRLAAIGSRVPDRDLRVDVDAEAALPEGSRPLPNDTGLAPGCVVENVYVFPGIPEELRAMFDSVADEFAGEQRSRFLYTVEPEANIVPALEAVIDEFDTTVGCYPDREAGHNRLKVTGTDPEEVDAAIDRLLATTDASETPVSRD
;
A
#
# COMPACT_ATOMS: atom_id res chain seq x y z
N GLU A 1 19.80 21.73 -8.39
CA GLU A 1 21.28 21.70 -8.24
C GLU A 1 21.72 21.35 -6.82
N ASP A 2 21.19 22.01 -5.77
CA ASP A 2 21.57 21.71 -4.37
C ASP A 2 21.41 20.24 -3.95
N ARG A 3 20.35 19.56 -4.40
CA ARG A 3 20.11 18.13 -4.14
C ARG A 3 21.14 17.23 -4.82
N LEU A 4 21.56 17.56 -6.04
CA LEU A 4 22.60 16.81 -6.75
C LEU A 4 23.94 16.88 -6.01
N ALA A 5 24.28 18.05 -5.48
CA ALA A 5 25.47 18.22 -4.64
C ALA A 5 25.37 17.40 -3.34
N ALA A 6 24.23 17.43 -2.67
CA ALA A 6 23.99 16.64 -1.46
C ALA A 6 24.10 15.13 -1.72
N ILE A 7 23.52 14.62 -2.81
CA ILE A 7 23.62 13.20 -3.18
C ILE A 7 25.06 12.84 -3.57
N GLY A 8 25.75 13.67 -4.35
CA GLY A 8 27.16 13.46 -4.71
C GLY A 8 28.05 13.28 -3.48
N SER A 9 27.80 14.04 -2.40
CA SER A 9 28.53 13.87 -1.13
C SER A 9 28.24 12.55 -0.40
N ARG A 10 27.06 11.94 -0.61
CA ARG A 10 26.67 10.66 0.01
C ARG A 10 27.24 9.45 -0.74
N VAL A 11 27.52 9.60 -2.04
CA VAL A 11 28.09 8.55 -2.90
C VAL A 11 29.32 9.07 -3.66
N PRO A 12 30.41 9.43 -2.95
CA PRO A 12 31.56 10.10 -3.55
C PRO A 12 32.29 9.25 -4.59
N ASP A 13 32.17 7.92 -4.51
CA ASP A 13 32.81 6.97 -5.43
C ASP A 13 31.99 6.70 -6.71
N ARG A 14 30.87 7.42 -6.91
CA ARG A 14 30.03 7.29 -8.11
C ARG A 14 30.12 8.56 -8.97
N ASP A 15 30.52 8.39 -10.23
CA ASP A 15 30.50 9.45 -11.24
C ASP A 15 29.05 9.69 -11.70
N LEU A 16 28.32 10.50 -10.95
CA LEU A 16 26.92 10.84 -11.23
C LEU A 16 26.85 11.82 -12.41
N ARG A 17 26.62 11.30 -13.61
CA ARG A 17 26.35 12.10 -14.81
C ARG A 17 24.85 12.25 -14.98
N VAL A 18 24.30 13.27 -14.32
CA VAL A 18 22.88 13.60 -14.39
C VAL A 18 22.68 14.73 -15.40
N ASP A 19 21.80 14.51 -16.36
CA ASP A 19 21.23 15.59 -17.16
C ASP A 19 20.11 16.24 -16.34
N VAL A 20 20.42 17.40 -15.74
CA VAL A 20 19.52 18.08 -14.81
C VAL A 20 18.24 18.54 -15.49
N ASP A 21 18.32 18.96 -16.76
CA ASP A 21 17.15 19.42 -17.51
C ASP A 21 16.23 18.25 -17.86
N ALA A 22 16.81 17.10 -18.25
CA ALA A 22 16.03 15.89 -18.52
C ALA A 22 15.39 15.33 -17.24
N GLU A 23 16.10 15.33 -16.11
CA GLU A 23 15.60 14.82 -14.83
C GLU A 23 14.51 15.73 -14.23
N ALA A 24 14.58 17.04 -14.49
CA ALA A 24 13.59 18.02 -14.05
C ALA A 24 12.44 18.21 -15.06
N ALA A 25 12.48 17.53 -16.21
CA ALA A 25 11.45 17.66 -17.24
C ALA A 25 10.14 17.02 -16.76
N LEU A 26 9.08 17.82 -16.72
CA LEU A 26 7.75 17.39 -16.32
C LEU A 26 6.73 17.65 -17.44
N PRO A 27 5.62 16.88 -17.50
CA PRO A 27 4.54 17.16 -18.44
C PRO A 27 4.01 18.59 -18.29
N GLU A 28 3.68 19.22 -19.42
CA GLU A 28 3.07 20.54 -19.43
C GLU A 28 1.75 20.53 -18.64
N GLY A 29 1.54 21.57 -17.81
CA GLY A 29 0.36 21.68 -16.95
C GLY A 29 0.38 20.81 -15.69
N SER A 30 1.44 20.02 -15.47
CA SER A 30 1.60 19.26 -14.24
C SER A 30 1.98 20.16 -13.04
N ARG A 31 1.57 19.75 -11.84
CA ARG A 31 2.07 20.32 -10.59
C ARG A 31 3.29 19.51 -10.14
N PRO A 32 4.47 20.13 -9.97
CA PRO A 32 5.65 19.43 -9.48
C PRO A 32 5.47 18.98 -8.03
N LEU A 33 5.97 17.79 -7.70
CA LEU A 33 6.13 17.28 -6.33
C LEU A 33 7.62 17.21 -6.00
N PRO A 34 8.12 18.07 -5.10
CA PRO A 34 9.52 18.03 -4.68
C PRO A 34 9.86 16.69 -4.01
N ASN A 35 11.04 16.17 -4.32
CA ASN A 35 11.60 14.99 -3.68
C ASN A 35 12.72 15.40 -2.72
N ASP A 36 12.40 15.49 -1.44
CA ASP A 36 13.38 15.90 -0.41
C ASP A 36 14.34 14.79 0.01
N THR A 37 14.04 13.54 -0.37
CA THR A 37 14.84 12.34 -0.04
C THR A 37 15.79 11.96 -1.17
N GLY A 38 15.40 12.23 -2.42
CA GLY A 38 16.10 11.86 -3.64
C GLY A 38 16.38 13.02 -4.60
N LEU A 39 16.53 12.67 -5.88
CA LEU A 39 16.87 13.60 -6.95
C LEU A 39 15.68 13.91 -7.86
N ALA A 40 15.01 12.85 -8.33
CA ALA A 40 13.93 12.93 -9.31
C ALA A 40 12.67 13.54 -8.67
N PRO A 41 12.14 14.67 -9.18
CA PRO A 41 10.84 15.16 -8.74
C PRO A 41 9.72 14.22 -9.21
N GLY A 42 8.61 14.26 -8.50
CA GLY A 42 7.34 13.70 -8.97
C GLY A 42 6.49 14.77 -9.63
N CYS A 43 5.29 14.39 -10.05
CA CYS A 43 4.31 15.36 -10.50
C CYS A 43 2.87 14.86 -10.34
N VAL A 44 1.94 15.80 -10.39
CA VAL A 44 0.50 15.54 -10.45
C VAL A 44 -0.03 16.07 -11.77
N VAL A 45 -0.72 15.20 -12.51
CA VAL A 45 -1.47 15.54 -13.72
C VAL A 45 -2.91 15.11 -13.49
N GLU A 46 -3.81 16.06 -13.32
CA GLU A 46 -5.21 15.80 -12.95
C GLU A 46 -5.30 14.90 -11.69
N ASN A 47 -5.77 13.66 -11.83
CA ASN A 47 -5.88 12.66 -10.75
C ASN A 47 -4.74 11.61 -10.78
N VAL A 48 -3.69 11.84 -11.55
CA VAL A 48 -2.53 10.94 -11.68
C VAL A 48 -1.36 11.52 -10.91
N TYR A 49 -0.86 10.74 -9.95
CA TYR A 49 0.32 11.06 -9.15
C TYR A 49 1.49 10.18 -9.59
N VAL A 50 2.62 10.80 -9.91
CA VAL A 50 3.85 10.13 -10.32
C VAL A 50 4.89 10.27 -9.21
N PHE A 51 5.42 9.14 -8.75
CA PHE A 51 6.41 9.05 -7.69
C PHE A 51 7.68 8.33 -8.17
N PRO A 52 8.83 8.55 -7.52
CA PRO A 52 10.06 7.81 -7.79
C PRO A 52 9.89 6.32 -7.45
N GLY A 53 10.68 5.47 -8.10
CA GLY A 53 10.62 4.02 -7.89
C GLY A 53 11.29 3.54 -6.58
N ILE A 54 12.06 4.39 -5.91
CA ILE A 54 12.73 4.05 -4.65
C ILE A 54 11.71 4.15 -3.51
N PRO A 55 11.45 3.06 -2.74
CA PRO A 55 10.37 3.05 -1.76
C PRO A 55 10.45 4.13 -0.68
N GLU A 56 11.66 4.48 -0.23
CA GLU A 56 11.86 5.52 0.80
C GLU A 56 11.52 6.93 0.26
N GLU A 57 11.89 7.21 -0.99
CA GLU A 57 11.56 8.48 -1.65
C GLU A 57 10.07 8.58 -1.94
N LEU A 58 9.46 7.49 -2.44
CA LEU A 58 8.03 7.42 -2.69
C LEU A 58 7.22 7.70 -1.42
N ARG A 59 7.55 7.04 -0.30
CA ARG A 59 6.83 7.23 0.97
C ARG A 59 6.92 8.69 1.44
N ALA A 60 8.12 9.25 1.48
CA ALA A 60 8.33 10.63 1.91
C ALA A 60 7.58 11.64 1.03
N MET A 61 7.53 11.41 -0.29
CA MET A 61 6.78 12.28 -1.20
C MET A 61 5.27 12.08 -1.08
N PHE A 62 4.80 10.84 -0.95
CA PHE A 62 3.38 10.55 -0.78
C PHE A 62 2.83 11.21 0.48
N ASP A 63 3.59 11.21 1.59
CA ASP A 63 3.19 11.88 2.84
C ASP A 63 2.89 13.37 2.65
N SER A 64 3.54 14.05 1.69
CA SER A 64 3.29 15.47 1.39
C SER A 64 1.95 15.75 0.70
N VAL A 65 1.33 14.73 0.10
CA VAL A 65 0.07 14.82 -0.66
C VAL A 65 -1.00 13.86 -0.12
N ALA A 66 -0.72 13.14 0.97
CA ALA A 66 -1.61 12.12 1.51
C ALA A 66 -2.99 12.69 1.87
N ASP A 67 -3.04 13.91 2.40
CA ASP A 67 -4.27 14.61 2.76
C ASP A 67 -5.12 15.04 1.53
N GLU A 68 -4.56 14.98 0.31
CA GLU A 68 -5.30 15.22 -0.93
C GLU A 68 -6.17 14.02 -1.33
N PHE A 69 -5.89 12.83 -0.76
CA PHE A 69 -6.68 11.63 -0.97
C PHE A 69 -7.83 11.60 0.03
N ALA A 70 -9.05 11.79 -0.47
CA ALA A 70 -10.26 11.63 0.33
C ALA A 70 -10.69 10.17 0.43
N GLY A 71 -11.34 9.81 1.54
CA GLY A 71 -11.94 8.50 1.79
C GLY A 71 -11.44 7.90 3.10
N GLU A 72 -12.36 7.39 3.91
CA GLU A 72 -12.00 6.56 5.05
C GLU A 72 -11.99 5.11 4.58
N GLN A 73 -10.81 4.51 4.49
CA GLN A 73 -10.68 3.09 4.24
C GLN A 73 -10.04 2.44 5.46
N ARG A 74 -10.79 1.52 6.09
CA ARG A 74 -10.33 0.70 7.19
C ARG A 74 -10.03 -0.69 6.65
N SER A 75 -8.91 -1.27 7.10
CA SER A 75 -8.62 -2.67 6.81
C SER A 75 -8.16 -3.41 8.05
N ARG A 76 -8.69 -4.61 8.26
CA ARG A 76 -8.26 -5.54 9.31
C ARG A 76 -7.79 -6.85 8.67
N PHE A 77 -6.94 -7.57 9.41
CA PHE A 77 -6.35 -8.82 8.95
C PHE A 77 -6.71 -9.96 9.90
N LEU A 78 -7.02 -11.12 9.31
CA LEU A 78 -7.11 -12.41 9.99
C LEU A 78 -6.15 -13.41 9.32
N TYR A 79 -5.87 -14.51 10.01
CA TYR A 79 -4.92 -15.52 9.59
C TYR A 79 -5.53 -16.91 9.72
N THR A 80 -5.39 -17.75 8.72
CA THR A 80 -5.89 -19.14 8.75
C THR A 80 -4.97 -20.07 7.99
N VAL A 81 -4.88 -21.33 8.44
CA VAL A 81 -4.18 -22.40 7.70
C VAL A 81 -5.10 -23.20 6.79
N GLU A 82 -6.39 -22.84 6.75
CA GLU A 82 -7.38 -23.49 5.90
C GLU A 82 -7.10 -23.24 4.41
N PRO A 83 -7.24 -24.25 3.54
CA PRO A 83 -7.22 -24.04 2.10
C PRO A 83 -8.29 -23.03 1.69
N GLU A 84 -7.95 -22.09 0.79
CA GLU A 84 -8.87 -21.04 0.33
C GLU A 84 -10.21 -21.62 -0.15
N ALA A 85 -10.17 -22.71 -0.93
CA ALA A 85 -11.37 -23.38 -1.43
C ALA A 85 -12.38 -23.79 -0.34
N ASN A 86 -11.92 -24.01 0.90
CA ASN A 86 -12.79 -24.37 2.02
C ASN A 86 -13.47 -23.15 2.65
N ILE A 87 -12.84 -21.99 2.60
CA ILE A 87 -13.31 -20.76 3.26
C ILE A 87 -14.03 -19.81 2.31
N VAL A 88 -13.91 -19.99 0.99
CA VAL A 88 -14.61 -19.18 -0.04
C VAL A 88 -16.10 -18.96 0.30
N PRO A 89 -16.90 -19.98 0.65
CA PRO A 89 -18.32 -19.75 0.97
C PRO A 89 -18.54 -18.82 2.18
N ALA A 90 -17.65 -18.84 3.17
CA ALA A 90 -17.71 -17.93 4.31
C ALA A 90 -17.30 -16.50 3.91
N LEU A 91 -16.31 -16.35 3.03
CA LEU A 91 -15.90 -15.05 2.51
C LEU A 91 -17.02 -14.42 1.67
N GLU A 92 -17.66 -15.21 0.79
CA GLU A 92 -18.80 -14.76 -0.03
C GLU A 92 -19.97 -14.33 0.84
N ALA A 93 -20.32 -15.10 1.87
CA ALA A 93 -21.38 -14.74 2.80
C ALA A 93 -21.13 -13.40 3.51
N VAL A 94 -19.87 -13.11 3.87
CA VAL A 94 -19.49 -11.84 4.50
C VAL A 94 -19.53 -10.67 3.49
N ILE A 95 -19.10 -10.89 2.26
CA ILE A 95 -19.19 -9.87 1.19
C ILE A 95 -20.67 -9.56 0.86
N ASP A 96 -21.56 -10.55 0.92
CA ASP A 96 -22.99 -10.37 0.67
C ASP A 96 -23.72 -9.70 1.86
N GLU A 97 -23.24 -9.91 3.09
CA GLU A 97 -23.89 -9.44 4.32
C GLU A 97 -23.45 -8.03 4.72
N PHE A 98 -22.19 -7.67 4.48
CA PHE A 98 -21.59 -6.41 4.95
C PHE A 98 -21.05 -5.58 3.79
N ASP A 99 -21.05 -4.25 3.92
CA ASP A 99 -20.46 -3.34 2.91
C ASP A 99 -18.92 -3.35 2.99
N THR A 100 -18.33 -4.52 2.72
CA THR A 100 -16.90 -4.78 2.82
C THR A 100 -16.39 -5.62 1.65
N THR A 101 -15.10 -5.46 1.36
CA THR A 101 -14.35 -6.34 0.46
C THR A 101 -13.49 -7.26 1.29
N VAL A 102 -13.56 -8.57 1.00
CA VAL A 102 -12.71 -9.58 1.63
C VAL A 102 -11.79 -10.22 0.59
N GLY A 103 -10.49 -10.30 0.90
CA GLY A 103 -9.50 -10.95 0.05
C GLY A 103 -8.67 -11.97 0.81
N CYS A 104 -8.38 -13.12 0.19
CA CYS A 104 -7.49 -14.15 0.70
C CYS A 104 -6.10 -14.04 0.03
N TYR A 105 -5.04 -13.93 0.84
CA TYR A 105 -3.66 -13.76 0.37
C TYR A 105 -2.78 -14.86 0.95
N PRO A 106 -2.46 -15.92 0.18
CA PRO A 106 -1.58 -16.99 0.63
C PRO A 106 -0.15 -16.51 0.88
N ASP A 107 0.37 -16.77 2.07
CA ASP A 107 1.77 -16.57 2.42
C ASP A 107 2.45 -17.94 2.57
N ARG A 108 3.19 -18.33 1.53
CA ARG A 108 3.86 -19.64 1.49
C ARG A 108 5.04 -19.73 2.44
N GLU A 109 5.70 -18.61 2.74
CA GLU A 109 6.83 -18.59 3.66
C GLU A 109 6.34 -18.68 5.11
N ALA A 110 5.26 -17.98 5.43
CA ALA A 110 4.66 -18.00 6.76
C ALA A 110 3.75 -19.23 7.02
N GLY A 111 3.34 -19.95 5.97
CA GLY A 111 2.56 -21.17 6.08
C GLY A 111 1.08 -20.97 6.41
N HIS A 112 0.55 -19.77 6.19
CA HIS A 112 -0.85 -19.42 6.40
C HIS A 112 -1.39 -18.49 5.30
N ASN A 113 -2.71 -18.40 5.21
CA ASN A 113 -3.41 -17.40 4.42
C ASN A 113 -3.70 -16.18 5.29
N ARG A 114 -3.47 -14.99 4.73
CA ARG A 114 -3.90 -13.73 5.34
C ARG A 114 -5.20 -13.27 4.69
N LEU A 115 -6.26 -13.18 5.47
CA LEU A 115 -7.53 -12.59 5.06
C LEU A 115 -7.46 -11.09 5.31
N LYS A 116 -7.78 -10.27 4.32
CA LYS A 116 -7.91 -8.81 4.46
C LYS A 116 -9.37 -8.43 4.29
N VAL A 117 -9.97 -7.85 5.32
CA VAL A 117 -11.30 -7.24 5.27
C VAL A 117 -11.09 -5.74 5.13
N THR A 118 -11.76 -5.10 4.18
CA THR A 118 -11.65 -3.66 3.90
C THR A 118 -13.02 -3.04 3.74
N GLY A 119 -13.28 -1.90 4.37
CA GLY A 119 -14.55 -1.18 4.26
C GLY A 119 -14.39 0.29 4.64
N THR A 120 -15.46 1.06 4.50
CA THR A 120 -15.49 2.48 4.88
C THR A 120 -16.16 2.71 6.24
N ASP A 121 -17.10 1.84 6.63
CA ASP A 121 -17.74 1.86 7.94
C ASP A 121 -16.98 0.95 8.94
N PRO A 122 -16.44 1.48 10.05
CA PRO A 122 -15.78 0.68 11.07
C PRO A 122 -16.66 -0.41 11.68
N GLU A 123 -17.96 -0.17 11.86
CA GLU A 123 -18.88 -1.12 12.49
C GLU A 123 -19.14 -2.32 11.57
N GLU A 124 -19.28 -2.08 10.27
CA GLU A 124 -19.40 -3.13 9.24
C GLU A 124 -18.12 -3.98 9.16
N VAL A 125 -16.94 -3.35 9.24
CA VAL A 125 -15.65 -4.08 9.22
C VAL A 125 -15.50 -4.95 10.46
N ASP A 126 -15.84 -4.45 11.65
CA ASP A 126 -15.74 -5.24 12.88
C ASP A 126 -16.76 -6.39 12.89
N ALA A 127 -18.00 -6.16 12.41
CA ALA A 127 -19.01 -7.22 12.29
C ALA A 127 -18.59 -8.31 11.27
N ALA A 128 -18.01 -7.92 10.14
CA ALA A 128 -17.45 -8.85 9.15
C ALA A 128 -16.31 -9.70 9.75
N ILE A 129 -15.45 -9.09 10.56
CA ILE A 129 -14.36 -9.79 11.26
C ILE A 129 -14.93 -10.81 12.26
N ASP A 130 -15.87 -10.41 13.10
CA ASP A 130 -16.52 -11.29 14.07
C ASP A 130 -17.23 -12.47 13.38
N ARG A 131 -17.87 -12.20 12.23
CA ARG A 131 -18.52 -13.23 11.42
C ARG A 131 -17.51 -14.24 10.88
N LEU A 132 -16.37 -13.79 10.35
CA LEU A 132 -15.31 -14.68 9.86
C LEU A 132 -14.72 -15.53 10.99
N LEU A 133 -14.42 -14.92 12.13
CA LEU A 133 -13.91 -15.64 13.32
C LEU A 133 -14.90 -16.71 13.82
N ALA A 134 -16.20 -16.47 13.68
CA ALA A 134 -17.24 -17.42 14.10
C ALA A 134 -17.49 -18.55 13.09
N THR A 135 -17.11 -18.37 11.81
CA THR A 135 -17.47 -19.27 10.70
C THR A 135 -16.28 -19.97 10.05
N THR A 136 -15.06 -19.55 10.38
CA THR A 136 -13.80 -20.12 9.87
C THR A 136 -12.84 -20.37 11.03
N ASP A 137 -11.82 -21.20 10.82
CA ASP A 137 -10.72 -21.40 11.77
C ASP A 137 -9.65 -20.29 11.59
N ALA A 138 -10.12 -19.04 11.59
CA ALA A 138 -9.27 -17.87 11.46
C ALA A 138 -8.91 -17.30 12.84
N SER A 139 -7.78 -16.59 12.89
CA SER A 139 -7.22 -15.97 14.08
C SER A 139 -6.88 -14.51 13.80
N GLU A 140 -7.00 -13.64 14.81
CA GLU A 140 -6.51 -12.25 14.73
C GLU A 140 -4.97 -12.17 14.74
N THR A 141 -4.29 -13.25 15.15
CA THR A 141 -2.82 -13.34 15.17
C THR A 141 -2.32 -14.43 14.21
N PRO A 142 -1.10 -14.31 13.68
CA PRO A 142 -0.53 -15.29 12.78
C PRO A 142 -0.56 -16.72 13.33
N VAL A 143 -0.97 -17.68 12.50
CA VAL A 143 -1.03 -19.12 12.80
C VAL A 143 -0.05 -19.90 11.91
N SER A 144 0.32 -21.11 12.31
CA SER A 144 1.13 -22.02 11.50
C SER A 144 0.55 -23.43 11.53
N ARG A 145 0.74 -24.18 10.44
CA ARG A 145 0.52 -25.63 10.49
C ARG A 145 1.67 -26.26 11.28
N ASP A 146 1.34 -27.05 12.30
CA ASP A 146 2.29 -27.97 12.94
C ASP A 146 2.77 -29.06 11.95
#